data_AF-A0A7K0KFP5-F1
#
_entry.id   AF-A0A7K0KFP5-F1
#
_cell.length_a   1.000
_cell.length_b   1.000
_cell.length_c   1.000
_cell.angle_alpha   90.00
_cell.angle_beta   90.00
_cell.angle_gamma   90.00
#
_symmetry.space_group_name_H-M   'P 1'
#
loop_
_entity.id
_entity.type
_entity.pdbx_description
1 polymer ?
#
loop_
_entity_poly.entity_id
_entity_poly.type
_entity_poly.pdbx_seq_one_letter_code
_entity_poly.pdbx_strand_id
1 'polypeptide(L)'
;MSNIKSVNVRMSRIGFHGVEINKVVYVPSVDITYTDTNKKKLSIFAPVSDGNKGLKRKDFHGVVVCGDFFVILFTNEWEILSEDCKLLATMKPCGTPIQADEDEFIVREGNIITWYDKNGNNTGSRELTAEEIEYLDKK
;
A
#
# COMPACT_ATOMS: atom_id res chain seq x y z
N MET A 1 5.20 -19.17 2.55
CA MET A 1 6.41 -18.66 1.86
C MET A 1 6.07 -17.33 1.23
N SER A 2 6.75 -16.26 1.64
CA SER A 2 6.64 -14.95 0.97
C SER A 2 7.14 -15.02 -0.48
N ASN A 3 6.33 -14.54 -1.43
CA ASN A 3 6.64 -14.47 -2.85
C ASN A 3 7.28 -13.13 -3.23
N ILE A 4 7.00 -12.08 -2.47
CA ILE A 4 7.48 -10.72 -2.73
C ILE A 4 8.68 -10.40 -1.84
N LYS A 5 9.82 -10.10 -2.44
CA LYS A 5 11.01 -9.66 -1.71
C LYS A 5 10.98 -8.16 -1.42
N SER A 6 10.56 -7.36 -2.39
CA SER A 6 10.45 -5.91 -2.22
C SER A 6 9.53 -5.28 -3.26
N VAL A 7 8.93 -4.17 -2.88
CA VAL A 7 8.12 -3.32 -3.76
C VAL A 7 8.64 -1.89 -3.68
N ASN A 8 8.91 -1.27 -4.83
CA ASN A 8 9.21 0.15 -4.92
C ASN A 8 8.09 0.84 -5.71
N VAL A 9 7.49 1.88 -5.11
CA VAL A 9 6.42 2.66 -5.75
C VAL A 9 6.96 4.06 -6.05
N ARG A 10 6.73 4.52 -7.29
CA ARG A 10 7.09 5.86 -7.75
C ARG A 10 5.87 6.54 -8.34
N MET A 11 5.63 7.78 -7.96
CA MET A 11 4.57 8.58 -8.58
C MET A 11 5.09 9.18 -9.89
N SER A 12 4.78 8.52 -11.00
CA SER A 12 5.18 8.92 -12.34
C SER A 12 4.29 10.05 -12.84
N ARG A 13 4.92 11.13 -13.33
CA ARG A 13 4.24 12.30 -13.87
C ARG A 13 3.83 12.04 -15.31
N ILE A 14 2.53 12.05 -15.60
CA ILE A 14 1.99 11.96 -16.95
C ILE A 14 1.35 13.31 -17.31
N GLY A 15 1.89 13.95 -18.35
CA GLY A 15 1.37 15.20 -18.89
C GLY A 15 0.46 14.93 -20.08
N PHE A 16 -0.78 15.41 -20.00
CA PHE A 16 -1.68 15.48 -21.15
C PHE A 16 -1.61 16.88 -21.74
N HIS A 17 -1.23 16.98 -23.01
CA HIS A 17 -1.24 18.22 -23.78
C HIS A 17 -2.43 18.18 -24.74
N GLY A 18 -3.48 18.94 -24.43
CA GLY A 18 -4.61 19.19 -25.32
C GLY A 18 -4.73 20.67 -25.65
N VAL A 19 -5.52 20.99 -26.68
CA VAL A 19 -5.72 22.35 -27.24
C VAL A 19 -6.17 23.37 -26.18
N GLU A 20 -6.81 22.94 -25.09
CA GLU A 20 -7.29 23.82 -24.00
C GLU A 20 -6.96 23.31 -22.57
N ILE A 21 -6.24 22.21 -22.41
CA ILE A 21 -5.98 21.63 -21.09
C ILE A 21 -4.55 21.12 -20.98
N ASN A 22 -3.75 21.78 -20.14
CA ASN A 22 -2.51 21.24 -19.60
C ASN A 22 -2.82 20.57 -18.27
N LYS A 23 -3.08 19.26 -18.27
CA LYS A 23 -3.33 18.49 -17.03
C LYS A 23 -2.16 17.57 -16.76
N VAL A 24 -1.57 17.73 -15.58
CA VAL A 24 -0.59 16.79 -15.02
C VAL A 24 -1.32 15.83 -14.10
N VAL A 25 -1.19 14.54 -14.34
CA VAL A 25 -1.69 13.48 -13.47
C VAL A 25 -0.49 12.68 -12.98
N TYR A 26 -0.51 12.22 -11.73
CA TYR A 26 0.47 11.27 -11.23
C TYR A 26 -0.14 9.88 -11.20
N VAL A 27 0.59 8.90 -11.70
CA VAL A 27 0.18 7.49 -11.71
C VAL A 27 1.25 6.67 -10.99
N PRO A 28 0.87 5.76 -10.07
CA PRO A 28 1.84 4.89 -9.41
C PRO A 28 2.48 3.91 -10.40
N SER A 29 3.80 3.95 -10.48
CA SER A 29 4.62 2.92 -11.12
C SER A 29 5.17 2.02 -10.03
N VAL A 30 4.98 0.72 -10.18
CA VAL A 30 5.36 -0.30 -9.21
C VAL A 30 6.44 -1.19 -9.80
N ASP A 31 7.52 -1.35 -9.04
CA ASP A 31 8.62 -2.28 -9.30
C ASP A 31 8.60 -3.37 -8.24
N ILE A 32 8.36 -4.62 -8.63
CA ILE A 32 8.28 -5.78 -7.73
C ILE A 32 9.47 -6.71 -7.97
N THR A 33 10.23 -6.99 -6.90
CA THR A 33 11.26 -8.03 -6.88
C THR A 33 10.74 -9.22 -6.10
N TYR A 34 10.89 -10.42 -6.64
CA TYR A 34 10.40 -11.66 -6.06
C TYR A 34 11.47 -12.37 -5.25
N THR A 35 11.04 -13.24 -4.32
CA THR A 35 11.94 -14.11 -3.54
C THR A 35 12.52 -15.23 -4.40
N ASP A 36 11.72 -15.78 -5.33
CA ASP A 36 12.19 -16.68 -6.39
C ASP A 36 13.05 -15.91 -7.39
N THR A 37 14.33 -16.27 -7.46
CA THR A 37 15.32 -15.66 -8.35
C THR A 37 15.09 -15.98 -9.83
N ASN A 38 14.29 -17.00 -10.14
CA ASN A 38 13.91 -17.33 -11.52
C ASN A 38 12.72 -16.49 -12.02
N LYS A 39 11.91 -15.93 -11.11
CA LYS A 39 10.80 -15.05 -11.47
C LYS A 39 11.34 -13.69 -11.89
N LYS A 40 10.97 -13.23 -13.08
CA LYS A 40 11.40 -11.92 -13.62
C LYS A 40 10.81 -10.80 -12.78
N LYS A 41 11.62 -9.77 -12.48
CA LYS A 41 11.16 -8.50 -11.89
C LYS A 41 9.98 -7.95 -12.70
N LEU A 42 8.93 -7.50 -12.03
CA LEU A 42 7.78 -6.83 -12.66
C LEU A 42 7.94 -5.31 -12.52
N SER A 43 7.66 -4.57 -13.59
CA SER A 43 7.60 -3.11 -13.60
C SER A 43 6.37 -2.68 -14.41
N ILE A 44 5.40 -2.05 -13.75
CA ILE A 44 4.09 -1.73 -14.34
C ILE A 44 3.46 -0.50 -13.68
N PHE A 45 2.54 0.16 -14.36
CA PHE A 45 1.66 1.12 -13.69
C PHE A 45 0.60 0.37 -12.91
N ALA A 46 0.48 0.65 -11.60
CA ALA A 46 -0.58 0.07 -10.81
C ALA A 46 -1.94 0.60 -11.27
N PRO A 47 -2.99 -0.24 -11.23
CA PRO A 47 -4.36 0.25 -11.35
C PRO A 47 -4.61 1.30 -10.27
N VAL A 48 -5.43 2.30 -10.59
CA VAL A 48 -5.83 3.34 -9.64
C VAL A 48 -7.34 3.27 -9.50
N SER A 49 -7.81 3.15 -8.27
CA SER A 49 -9.24 3.10 -7.98
C SER A 49 -9.92 4.44 -8.26
N ASP A 50 -11.25 4.43 -8.31
CA ASP A 50 -12.03 5.65 -8.47
C ASP A 50 -11.82 6.65 -7.33
N GLY A 51 -11.55 6.17 -6.10
CA GLY A 51 -11.22 7.00 -4.93
C GLY A 51 -9.90 7.76 -5.06
N ASN A 52 -9.03 7.33 -5.97
CA ASN A 52 -7.71 7.90 -6.23
C ASN A 52 -7.61 8.55 -7.62
N LYS A 53 -8.74 8.96 -8.24
CA LYS A 53 -8.68 9.74 -9.48
C LYS A 53 -7.96 11.08 -9.25
N GLY A 54 -6.95 11.37 -10.07
CA GLY A 54 -6.25 12.66 -10.06
C GLY A 54 -5.21 12.80 -8.94
N LEU A 55 -4.58 11.69 -8.53
CA LEU A 55 -3.47 11.67 -7.57
C LEU A 55 -2.40 12.72 -7.88
N LYS A 56 -1.88 13.31 -6.81
CA LYS A 56 -0.67 14.12 -6.78
C LYS A 56 0.44 13.30 -6.12
N ARG A 57 1.69 13.69 -6.37
CA ARG A 57 2.86 13.03 -5.73
C ARG A 57 2.77 12.98 -4.20
N LYS A 58 2.24 14.02 -3.57
CA LYS A 58 2.10 14.12 -2.11
C LYS A 58 1.05 13.18 -1.51
N ASP A 59 0.21 12.58 -2.35
CA ASP A 59 -0.87 11.73 -1.88
C ASP A 59 -0.37 10.30 -1.60
N PHE A 60 0.86 9.96 -1.99
CA PHE A 60 1.51 8.69 -1.68
C PHE A 60 2.29 8.78 -0.36
N HIS A 61 1.97 7.88 0.58
CA HIS A 61 2.56 7.84 1.92
C HIS A 61 3.50 6.66 2.15
N GLY A 62 3.39 5.59 1.34
CA GLY A 62 4.26 4.44 1.48
C GLY A 62 3.69 3.16 0.91
N VAL A 63 4.41 2.07 1.15
CA VAL A 63 4.01 0.72 0.77
C VAL A 63 4.21 -0.22 1.94
N VAL A 64 3.24 -1.10 2.16
CA VAL A 64 3.32 -2.22 3.10
C VAL A 64 3.47 -3.49 2.26
N VAL A 65 4.51 -4.29 2.51
CA VAL A 65 4.80 -5.50 1.72
C VAL A 65 4.56 -6.71 2.60
N CYS A 66 3.63 -7.57 2.20
CA CYS A 66 3.29 -8.83 2.88
C CYS A 66 3.84 -10.01 2.07
N GLY A 67 3.36 -11.22 2.35
CA GLY A 67 3.80 -12.46 1.69
C GLY A 67 3.53 -12.48 0.19
N ASP A 68 2.25 -12.50 -0.19
CA ASP A 68 1.75 -12.61 -1.57
C ASP A 68 1.00 -11.36 -2.06
N PHE A 69 0.95 -10.31 -1.24
CA PHE A 69 0.29 -9.05 -1.55
C PHE A 69 1.04 -7.84 -0.96
N PHE A 70 0.65 -6.64 -1.39
CA PHE A 70 1.17 -5.40 -0.85
C PHE A 70 0.09 -4.31 -0.85
N VAL A 71 0.27 -3.28 -0.03
CA VAL A 71 -0.68 -2.18 0.12
C VAL A 71 0.00 -0.88 -0.26
N ILE A 72 -0.56 -0.14 -1.21
CA ILE A 72 -0.14 1.24 -1.51
C ILE A 72 -0.97 2.19 -0.65
N LEU A 73 -0.29 2.97 0.18
CA LEU A 73 -0.91 3.88 1.14
C LEU A 73 -1.10 5.25 0.49
N PHE A 74 -2.30 5.52 -0.04
CA PHE A 74 -2.66 6.88 -0.48
C PHE A 74 -3.48 7.65 0.56
N THR A 75 -3.54 8.98 0.42
CA THR A 75 -4.31 9.88 1.30
C THR A 75 -5.80 9.54 1.36
N ASN A 76 -6.41 9.15 0.22
CA ASN A 76 -7.87 9.01 0.13
C ASN A 76 -8.34 7.57 0.30
N GLU A 77 -7.53 6.63 -0.18
CA GLU A 77 -7.88 5.22 -0.26
C GLU A 77 -6.62 4.38 -0.40
N TRP A 78 -6.48 3.37 0.44
CA TRP A 78 -5.43 2.37 0.31
C TRP A 78 -5.84 1.33 -0.71
N GLU A 79 -4.88 0.91 -1.52
CA GLU A 79 -5.08 -0.08 -2.56
C GLU A 79 -4.28 -1.33 -2.19
N ILE A 80 -4.97 -2.46 -2.11
CA ILE A 80 -4.37 -3.76 -1.80
C ILE A 80 -4.21 -4.51 -3.12
N LEU A 81 -2.97 -4.88 -3.46
CA LEU A 81 -2.62 -5.50 -4.73
C LEU A 81 -1.93 -6.83 -4.52
N SER A 82 -2.24 -7.80 -5.40
CA SER A 82 -1.53 -9.08 -5.46
C SER A 82 -0.08 -8.90 -5.88
N GLU A 83 0.75 -9.93 -5.72
CA GLU A 83 2.13 -10.01 -6.24
C GLU A 83 2.29 -9.75 -7.75
N ASP A 84 1.23 -9.88 -8.55
CA ASP A 84 1.23 -9.57 -9.99
C ASP A 84 0.61 -8.19 -10.29
N CYS A 85 0.50 -7.32 -9.28
CA CYS A 85 -0.02 -5.95 -9.38
C CYS A 85 -1.49 -5.84 -9.83
N LYS A 86 -2.31 -6.87 -9.57
CA LYS A 86 -3.77 -6.81 -9.72
C LYS A 86 -4.39 -6.24 -8.46
N LEU A 87 -5.34 -5.32 -8.62
CA LEU A 87 -6.13 -4.79 -7.50
C LEU A 87 -6.99 -5.90 -6.91
N LEU A 88 -6.79 -6.18 -5.63
CA LEU A 88 -7.57 -7.17 -4.86
C LEU A 88 -8.72 -6.48 -4.13
N ALA A 89 -8.42 -5.38 -3.44
CA ALA A 89 -9.37 -4.63 -2.64
C ALA A 89 -8.93 -3.18 -2.47
N THR A 90 -9.86 -2.34 -2.01
CA THR A 90 -9.57 -0.98 -1.56
C THR A 90 -10.18 -0.74 -0.19
N MET A 91 -9.56 0.13 0.60
CA MET A 91 -10.06 0.50 1.92
C MET A 91 -9.72 1.94 2.28
N LYS A 92 -10.49 2.53 3.19
CA LYS A 92 -10.15 3.86 3.72
C LYS A 92 -8.91 3.77 4.61
N PRO A 93 -8.05 4.80 4.59
CA PRO A 93 -6.96 4.91 5.55
C PRO A 93 -7.52 4.85 6.98
N CYS A 94 -6.96 3.98 7.81
CA CYS A 94 -7.49 3.66 9.15
C CYS A 94 -6.38 3.64 10.20
N GLY A 95 -5.50 4.65 10.19
CA GLY A 95 -4.34 4.75 11.07
C GLY A 95 -3.02 4.53 10.36
N THR A 96 -2.01 4.09 11.09
CA THR A 96 -0.64 3.91 10.60
C THR A 96 -0.25 2.44 10.59
N PRO A 97 0.12 1.86 9.44
CA PRO A 97 0.69 0.51 9.41
C PRO A 97 2.00 0.46 10.22
N ILE A 98 2.10 -0.49 11.14
CA ILE A 98 3.26 -0.65 12.05
C ILE A 98 4.02 -1.95 11.83
N GLN A 99 3.39 -2.95 11.20
CA GLN A 99 3.97 -4.25 10.92
C GLN A 99 3.26 -4.89 9.71
N ALA A 100 3.98 -5.78 9.02
CA ALA A 100 3.46 -6.62 7.96
C ALA A 100 3.95 -8.05 8.18
N ASP A 101 3.05 -9.01 8.05
CA ASP A 101 3.30 -10.44 8.16
C ASP A 101 3.00 -11.11 6.80
N GLU A 102 2.96 -12.45 6.74
CA GLU A 102 2.76 -13.15 5.45
C GLU A 102 1.35 -12.94 4.89
N ASP A 103 0.34 -13.11 5.74
CA ASP A 103 -1.08 -13.14 5.33
C ASP A 103 -1.86 -11.86 5.73
N GLU A 104 -1.24 -11.00 6.55
CA GLU A 104 -1.89 -9.83 7.12
C GLU A 104 -0.93 -8.67 7.38
N PHE A 105 -1.49 -7.47 7.56
CA PHE A 105 -0.75 -6.30 8.02
C PHE A 105 -1.44 -5.67 9.23
N ILE A 106 -0.64 -5.07 10.11
CA ILE A 106 -1.07 -4.53 11.39
C ILE A 106 -1.08 -3.01 11.31
N VAL A 107 -2.23 -2.41 11.65
CA VAL A 107 -2.43 -0.97 11.66
C VAL A 107 -2.76 -0.52 13.07
N ARG A 108 -2.11 0.56 13.50
CA ARG A 108 -2.39 1.23 14.77
C ARG A 108 -3.26 2.46 14.55
N GLU A 109 -4.33 2.55 15.31
CA GLU A 109 -5.16 3.75 15.46
C GLU A 109 -5.32 4.07 16.95
N GLY A 110 -4.63 5.11 17.41
CA GLY A 110 -4.55 5.41 18.84
C GLY A 110 -3.94 4.25 19.64
N ASN A 111 -4.74 3.68 20.54
CA ASN A 111 -4.34 2.57 21.41
C ASN A 111 -4.81 1.20 20.89
N ILE A 112 -5.40 1.13 19.70
CA ILE A 112 -5.90 -0.11 19.12
C ILE A 112 -4.96 -0.53 17.99
N ILE A 113 -4.61 -1.81 17.97
CA ILE A 113 -4.06 -2.46 16.78
C ILE A 113 -5.11 -3.35 16.15
N THR A 114 -5.14 -3.33 14.82
CA THR A 114 -6.06 -4.11 14.01
C THR A 114 -5.28 -4.83 12.93
N TRP A 115 -5.60 -6.10 12.73
CA TRP A 115 -5.05 -6.92 11.66
C TRP A 115 -5.97 -6.90 10.46
N TYR A 116 -5.38 -6.79 9.27
CA TYR A 116 -6.11 -6.76 8.01
C TYR A 116 -5.56 -7.79 7.03
N ASP A 117 -6.45 -8.58 6.42
CA ASP A 117 -6.11 -9.54 5.38
C ASP A 117 -5.89 -8.87 4.00
N LYS A 118 -5.51 -9.69 3.01
CA LYS A 118 -5.34 -9.25 1.60
C LYS A 118 -6.61 -8.74 0.90
N ASN A 119 -7.77 -8.91 1.50
CA ASN A 119 -9.04 -8.37 1.01
C ASN A 119 -9.45 -7.09 1.76
N GLY A 120 -8.64 -6.63 2.71
CA GLY A 120 -8.93 -5.48 3.56
C GLY A 120 -9.94 -5.76 4.67
N ASN A 121 -10.20 -7.04 4.98
CA ASN A 121 -11.08 -7.42 6.08
C ASN A 121 -10.32 -7.33 7.40
N ASN A 122 -10.97 -6.79 8.42
CA ASN A 122 -10.49 -6.88 9.79
C ASN A 122 -10.55 -8.35 10.27
N THR A 123 -9.38 -8.95 10.53
CA THR A 123 -9.25 -10.33 11.02
C THR A 123 -9.20 -10.42 12.55
N GLY A 124 -8.99 -9.28 13.21
CA GLY A 124 -8.98 -9.15 14.65
C GLY A 124 -8.54 -7.75 15.08
N SER A 125 -8.77 -7.42 16.34
CA SER A 125 -8.25 -6.22 16.96
C SER A 125 -8.00 -6.43 18.45
N ARG A 126 -7.09 -5.64 19.02
CA ARG A 126 -6.90 -5.56 20.47
C ARG A 126 -6.39 -4.18 20.87
N GLU A 127 -6.58 -3.87 22.14
CA GLU A 127 -5.90 -2.74 22.77
C GLU A 127 -4.42 -3.06 23.01
N LEU A 128 -3.60 -2.04 22.84
CA LEU A 128 -2.18 -2.04 23.19
C LEU A 128 -2.03 -1.92 24.70
N THR A 129 -1.03 -2.60 25.26
CA THR A 129 -0.62 -2.36 26.64
C THR A 129 0.13 -1.03 26.74
N ALA A 130 0.24 -0.46 27.94
CA ALA A 130 0.99 0.78 28.17
C ALA A 130 2.47 0.65 27.74
N GLU A 131 3.07 -0.51 27.96
CA GLU A 131 4.45 -0.83 27.58
C GLU A 131 4.63 -0.83 26.05
N GLU A 132 3.66 -1.38 25.32
CA GLU A 132 3.68 -1.39 23.85
C GLU A 132 3.49 0.01 23.27
N ILE A 133 2.62 0.82 23.86
CA ILE A 133 2.43 2.23 23.47
C ILE A 133 3.75 2.99 23.64
N GLU A 134 4.40 2.85 24.80
CA GLU A 134 5.67 3.53 25.07
C GLU A 134 6.77 3.08 24.09
N TYR A 135 6.81 1.79 23.74
CA TYR A 135 7.77 1.29 22.77
C TYR A 135 7.52 1.84 21.35
N LEU A 136 6.26 1.88 20.92
CA LEU A 136 5.89 2.34 19.58
C LEU A 136 6.02 3.85 19.41
N ASP A 137 5.78 4.64 20.47
CA ASP A 137 5.88 6.11 20.43
C ASP A 137 7.32 6.63 20.49
N LYS A 138 8.28 5.78 20.89
CA LYS A 138 9.71 6.11 20.90
C LYS A 138 10.44 5.88 19.56
N LYS A 139 9.78 5.27 18.58
CA LYS A 139 10.30 5.04 17.22
C LYS A 139 10.01 6.22 16.30
#